data_AF-A0A7J2I2R1-F1
#
_entry.id   AF-A0A7J2I2R1-F1
#
_cell.length_a   1.000
_cell.length_b   1.000
_cell.length_c   1.000
_cell.angle_alpha   90.00
_cell.angle_beta   90.00
_cell.angle_gamma   90.00
#
_symmetry.space_group_name_H-M   'P 1'
#
loop_
_entity.id
_entity.type
_entity.pdbx_description
1 polymer ?
#
loop_
_entity_poly.entity_id
_entity_poly.type
_entity_poly.pdbx_seq_one_letter_code
_entity_poly.pdbx_strand_id
1 'polypeptide(L)'
;FVLRPNAGKHSIRDSVPLGYFLKYLGFANTTREAKKLLLLTDVLIDGRKVKDVKCPVGFMDSIVVGQKAFRCLFGNKGRIIFIEVNDSDKKICKVLNKVKVKGGKTQLNLSDGRNILSEDDVKVGDSLLLELPSQKIVKRLQFKEGASIVLIGGKYGGVVGKLTKILDDHIFFKDEEGAEFSTLKDYAFVVGGENPELKIKIK
;
A
#
# COMPACT_ATOMS: atom_id res chain seq x y z
N PHE A 1 -0.50 -5.01 -27.28
CA PHE A 1 -1.60 -4.93 -26.29
C PHE A 1 -1.07 -5.02 -24.88
N VAL A 2 -1.55 -4.18 -23.97
CA VAL A 2 -1.17 -4.19 -22.54
C VAL A 2 -2.24 -4.96 -21.76
N LEU A 3 -1.81 -5.73 -20.76
CA LEU A 3 -2.73 -6.47 -19.90
C LEU A 3 -3.47 -5.47 -19.00
N ARG A 4 -4.80 -5.42 -19.09
CA ARG A 4 -5.63 -4.55 -18.25
C ARG A 4 -5.94 -5.26 -16.92
N PRO A 5 -5.73 -4.63 -15.75
CA PRO A 5 -6.17 -5.17 -14.47
C PRO A 5 -7.69 -5.35 -14.42
N ASN A 6 -8.14 -6.36 -13.69
CA ASN A 6 -9.55 -6.50 -13.33
C ASN A 6 -9.94 -5.46 -12.26
N ALA A 7 -11.24 -5.20 -12.13
CA ALA A 7 -11.75 -4.48 -10.97
C ALA A 7 -11.46 -5.27 -9.68
N GLY A 8 -11.06 -4.57 -8.62
CA GLY A 8 -10.68 -5.20 -7.36
C GLY A 8 -10.27 -4.19 -6.30
N LYS A 9 -9.27 -4.56 -5.49
CA LYS A 9 -8.79 -3.81 -4.33
C LYS A 9 -8.35 -2.38 -4.63
N HIS A 10 -7.75 -2.18 -5.81
CA HIS A 10 -7.08 -0.94 -6.19
C HIS A 10 -7.65 -0.38 -7.48
N SER A 11 -7.56 0.95 -7.62
CA SER A 11 -7.95 1.65 -8.84
C SER A 11 -7.06 1.22 -10.02
N ILE A 12 -7.55 1.35 -11.25
CA ILE A 12 -6.77 1.02 -12.45
C ILE A 12 -5.56 1.94 -12.65
N ARG A 13 -5.59 3.14 -12.08
CA ARG A 13 -4.49 4.13 -12.18
C ARG A 13 -3.37 3.82 -11.18
N ASP A 14 -3.74 3.23 -10.04
CA ASP A 14 -2.84 3.01 -8.91
C ASP A 14 -2.45 1.51 -8.77
N SER A 15 -2.73 0.71 -9.78
CA SER A 15 -2.42 -0.71 -9.79
C SER A 15 -1.87 -1.20 -11.12
N VAL A 16 -1.11 -2.28 -11.04
CA VAL A 16 -0.64 -3.06 -12.18
C VAL A 16 -1.16 -4.48 -12.07
N PRO A 17 -1.35 -5.19 -13.18
CA PRO A 17 -1.80 -6.57 -13.11
C PRO A 17 -0.67 -7.47 -12.61
N LEU A 18 -1.00 -8.53 -11.88
CA LEU A 18 -0.03 -9.52 -11.39
C LEU A 18 0.87 -10.09 -12.50
N GLY A 19 0.34 -10.28 -13.70
CA GLY A 19 1.11 -10.74 -14.86
C GLY A 19 2.17 -9.73 -15.32
N TYR A 20 2.01 -8.43 -15.06
CA TYR A 20 3.07 -7.43 -15.28
C TYR A 20 4.18 -7.61 -14.25
N PHE A 21 3.83 -7.73 -12.97
CA PHE A 21 4.78 -7.98 -11.88
C PHE A 21 5.65 -9.22 -12.14
N LEU A 22 5.03 -10.36 -12.48
CA LEU A 22 5.76 -11.61 -12.73
C LEU A 22 6.77 -11.48 -13.88
N LYS A 23 6.44 -10.69 -14.90
CA LYS A 23 7.36 -10.41 -16.01
C LYS A 23 8.44 -9.39 -15.63
N TYR A 24 8.08 -8.37 -14.87
CA TYR A 24 9.00 -7.32 -14.43
C TYR A 24 10.15 -7.88 -13.60
N LEU A 25 9.86 -8.85 -12.72
CA LEU A 25 10.88 -9.54 -11.91
C LEU A 25 11.53 -10.75 -12.59
N GLY A 26 11.22 -11.03 -13.85
CA GLY A 26 11.82 -12.13 -14.60
C GLY A 26 11.35 -13.53 -14.20
N PHE A 27 10.25 -13.68 -13.45
CA PHE A 27 9.65 -14.99 -13.15
C PHE A 27 8.98 -15.63 -14.37
N ALA A 28 8.60 -14.81 -15.35
CA ALA A 28 8.03 -15.25 -16.62
C ALA A 28 8.43 -14.28 -17.74
N ASN A 29 8.64 -14.76 -18.96
CA ASN A 29 8.89 -13.90 -20.12
C ASN A 29 7.58 -13.56 -20.84
N THR A 30 6.65 -14.52 -20.89
CA THR A 30 5.38 -14.39 -21.61
C THR A 30 4.17 -14.45 -20.69
N THR A 31 3.04 -13.91 -21.13
CA THR A 31 1.77 -14.02 -20.39
C THR A 31 1.31 -15.49 -20.25
N ARG A 32 1.67 -16.35 -21.22
CA ARG A 32 1.39 -17.79 -21.15
C ARG A 32 2.19 -18.45 -20.03
N GLU A 33 3.48 -18.15 -19.92
CA GLU A 33 4.32 -18.61 -18.81
C GLU A 33 3.82 -18.08 -17.47
N ALA A 34 3.46 -16.80 -17.37
CA ALA A 34 2.91 -16.24 -16.13
C ALA A 34 1.64 -16.97 -15.68
N LYS A 35 0.73 -17.30 -16.61
CA LYS A 35 -0.45 -18.13 -16.30
C LYS A 35 -0.06 -19.53 -15.82
N LYS A 36 0.90 -20.17 -16.49
CA LYS A 36 1.38 -21.50 -16.12
C LYS A 36 2.03 -21.48 -14.73
N LEU A 37 2.80 -20.46 -14.42
CA LEU A 37 3.42 -20.25 -13.10
C LEU A 37 2.37 -20.14 -12.00
N LEU A 38 1.30 -19.38 -12.20
CA LEU A 38 0.22 -19.26 -11.21
C LEU A 38 -0.57 -20.57 -10.96
N LEU A 39 -0.50 -21.52 -11.90
CA LEU A 39 -1.11 -22.84 -11.75
C LEU A 39 -0.19 -23.82 -11.01
N LEU A 40 1.12 -23.75 -11.27
CA LEU A 40 2.13 -24.66 -10.72
C LEU A 40 2.62 -24.23 -9.33
N THR A 41 2.72 -22.92 -9.10
CA THR A 41 3.31 -22.35 -7.89
C THR A 41 2.27 -21.54 -7.13
N ASP A 42 2.36 -21.60 -5.81
CA ASP A 42 1.56 -20.76 -4.93
C ASP A 42 2.11 -19.34 -4.93
N VAL A 43 1.42 -18.46 -5.67
CA VAL A 43 1.61 -17.01 -5.58
C VAL A 43 0.56 -16.45 -4.64
N LEU A 44 1.03 -15.80 -3.58
CA LEU A 44 0.18 -15.21 -2.55
C LEU A 44 0.18 -13.69 -2.69
N ILE A 45 -0.99 -13.07 -2.68
CA ILE A 45 -1.14 -11.62 -2.50
C ILE A 45 -1.81 -11.38 -1.16
N ASP A 46 -1.14 -10.63 -0.30
CA ASP A 46 -1.52 -10.40 1.10
C ASP A 46 -1.85 -11.71 1.86
N GLY A 47 -1.08 -12.77 1.61
CA GLY A 47 -1.28 -14.09 2.21
C GLY A 47 -2.43 -14.93 1.60
N ARG A 48 -3.11 -14.47 0.54
CA ARG A 48 -4.15 -15.23 -0.18
C ARG A 48 -3.65 -15.72 -1.53
N LYS A 49 -3.88 -16.99 -1.85
CA LYS A 49 -3.51 -17.59 -3.15
C LYS A 49 -4.29 -16.95 -4.29
N VAL A 50 -3.58 -16.50 -5.31
CA VAL A 50 -4.16 -15.87 -6.51
C VAL A 50 -3.77 -16.67 -7.74
N LYS A 51 -4.75 -16.93 -8.61
CA LYS A 51 -4.57 -17.69 -9.86
C LYS A 51 -4.75 -16.83 -11.12
N ASP A 52 -5.21 -15.59 -10.99
CA ASP A 52 -5.48 -14.71 -12.13
C ASP A 52 -4.34 -13.72 -12.38
N VAL A 53 -3.77 -13.76 -13.59
CA VAL A 53 -2.75 -12.80 -14.06
C VAL A 53 -3.27 -11.37 -14.14
N LYS A 54 -4.58 -11.14 -14.20
CA LYS A 54 -5.18 -9.80 -14.24
C LYS A 54 -5.53 -9.25 -12.86
N CYS A 55 -5.24 -10.00 -11.79
CA CYS A 55 -5.47 -9.50 -10.43
C CYS A 55 -4.71 -8.19 -10.21
N PRO A 56 -5.38 -7.10 -9.76
CA PRO A 56 -4.72 -5.83 -9.52
C PRO A 56 -3.84 -5.92 -8.28
N VAL A 57 -2.60 -5.47 -8.43
CA VAL A 57 -1.62 -5.30 -7.36
C VAL A 57 -1.33 -3.80 -7.25
N GLY A 58 -1.54 -3.24 -6.06
CA GLY A 58 -1.38 -1.81 -5.81
C GLY A 58 -0.48 -1.52 -4.62
N PHE A 59 -0.44 -0.25 -4.23
CA PHE A 59 0.42 0.25 -3.18
C PHE A 59 0.29 -0.53 -1.85
N MET A 60 1.42 -0.84 -1.25
CA MET A 60 1.58 -1.62 0.00
C MET A 60 1.15 -3.10 -0.05
N ASP A 61 0.71 -3.62 -1.19
CA ASP A 61 0.42 -5.06 -1.30
C ASP A 61 1.71 -5.88 -1.13
N SER A 62 1.62 -6.98 -0.36
CA SER A 62 2.69 -7.97 -0.27
C SER A 62 2.43 -9.12 -1.24
N ILE A 63 3.46 -9.51 -1.99
CA ILE A 63 3.39 -10.57 -3.00
C ILE A 63 4.47 -11.60 -2.68
N VAL A 64 4.06 -12.83 -2.42
CA VAL A 64 4.98 -13.94 -2.14
C VAL A 64 4.97 -14.89 -3.34
N VAL A 65 6.16 -15.20 -3.85
CA VAL A 65 6.39 -16.16 -4.93
C VAL A 65 7.45 -17.16 -4.46
N GLY A 66 7.01 -18.37 -4.09
CA GLY A 66 7.88 -19.36 -3.47
C GLY A 66 8.42 -18.87 -2.13
N GLN A 67 9.74 -18.71 -2.01
CA GLN A 67 10.41 -18.23 -0.79
C GLN A 67 10.68 -16.72 -0.78
N LYS A 68 10.47 -16.03 -1.91
CA LYS A 68 10.73 -14.59 -2.04
C LYS A 68 9.45 -13.80 -1.81
N ALA A 69 9.57 -12.69 -1.08
CA ALA A 69 8.47 -11.76 -0.87
C ALA A 69 8.81 -10.36 -1.36
N PHE A 70 7.81 -9.71 -1.92
CA PHE A 70 7.93 -8.39 -2.53
C PHE A 70 6.84 -7.47 -2.00
N ARG A 71 7.16 -6.18 -1.88
CA ARG A 71 6.19 -5.14 -1.56
C ARG A 71 6.09 -4.16 -2.72
N CYS A 72 4.85 -3.84 -3.09
CA CYS A 72 4.54 -2.86 -4.11
C CYS A 72 4.58 -1.44 -3.52
N LEU A 73 5.35 -0.54 -4.12
CA LEU A 73 5.52 0.84 -3.66
C LEU A 73 5.47 1.81 -4.85
N PHE A 74 5.36 3.11 -4.56
CA PHE A 74 5.60 4.15 -5.55
C PHE A 74 7.06 4.58 -5.47
N GLY A 75 7.78 4.45 -6.58
CA GLY A 75 9.08 5.05 -6.77
C GLY A 75 8.97 6.50 -7.25
N ASN A 76 10.12 7.09 -7.54
CA ASN A 76 10.20 8.49 -8.00
C ASN A 76 9.31 8.72 -9.22
N LYS A 77 8.58 9.84 -9.20
CA LYS A 77 7.60 10.25 -10.24
C LYS A 77 6.33 9.36 -10.28
N GLY A 78 5.97 8.72 -9.16
CA GLY A 78 4.70 7.98 -9.03
C GLY A 78 4.63 6.67 -9.81
N ARG A 79 5.76 6.11 -10.25
CA ARG A 79 5.79 4.79 -10.91
C ARG A 79 5.72 3.68 -9.89
N ILE A 80 5.01 2.60 -10.19
CA ILE A 80 5.01 1.42 -9.33
C ILE A 80 6.37 0.71 -9.43
N ILE A 81 6.97 0.45 -8.27
CA ILE A 81 8.19 -0.33 -8.10
C ILE A 81 7.92 -1.50 -7.14
N PHE A 82 8.73 -2.54 -7.26
CA PHE A 82 8.67 -3.70 -6.37
C PHE A 82 9.99 -3.85 -5.65
N ILE A 83 9.93 -4.02 -4.33
CA ILE A 83 11.11 -4.23 -3.50
C ILE A 83 11.04 -5.57 -2.81
N GLU A 84 12.17 -6.27 -2.70
CA GLU A 84 12.25 -7.51 -1.92
C GLU A 84 12.26 -7.18 -0.42
N VAL A 85 11.41 -7.90 0.33
CA VAL A 85 11.17 -7.71 1.75
C VAL A 85 11.08 -9.05 2.48
N ASN A 86 11.36 -9.03 3.78
CA ASN A 86 11.24 -10.22 4.64
C ASN A 86 9.95 -10.19 5.49
N ASP A 87 9.30 -9.03 5.60
CA ASP A 87 8.15 -8.75 6.47
C ASP A 87 6.81 -8.82 5.70
N SER A 88 6.61 -9.91 4.95
CA SER A 88 5.42 -10.10 4.09
C SER A 88 4.11 -10.31 4.86
N ASP A 89 4.23 -10.63 6.14
CA ASP A 89 3.19 -10.81 7.14
C ASP A 89 2.59 -9.49 7.64
N LYS A 90 3.15 -8.34 7.23
CA LYS A 90 2.67 -7.02 7.67
C LYS A 90 2.38 -6.09 6.50
N LYS A 91 1.32 -5.30 6.66
CA LYS A 91 0.89 -4.31 5.69
C LYS A 91 0.33 -3.07 6.39
N ILE A 92 0.64 -1.90 5.84
CA ILE A 92 0.02 -0.66 6.29
C ILE A 92 -1.12 -0.34 5.32
N CYS A 93 -2.28 0.02 5.87
CA CYS A 93 -3.44 0.50 5.12
C CYS A 93 -3.92 1.84 5.69
N LYS A 94 -4.24 2.80 4.84
CA LYS A 94 -4.81 4.10 5.25
C LYS A 94 -6.31 3.97 5.44
N VAL A 95 -6.86 4.60 6.46
CA VAL A 95 -8.31 4.73 6.68
C VAL A 95 -8.84 5.84 5.80
N LEU A 96 -9.66 5.47 4.81
CA LEU A 96 -10.24 6.42 3.85
C LEU A 96 -11.53 7.03 4.37
N ASN A 97 -12.37 6.23 5.02
CA ASN A 97 -13.58 6.73 5.67
C ASN A 97 -14.01 5.78 6.79
N LYS A 98 -14.98 6.23 7.59
CA LYS A 98 -15.61 5.43 8.64
C LYS A 98 -17.12 5.58 8.60
N VAL A 99 -17.83 4.47 8.83
CA VAL A 99 -19.29 4.41 8.82
C VAL A 99 -19.76 3.70 10.09
N LYS A 100 -20.74 4.28 10.79
CA LYS A 100 -21.37 3.60 11.93
C LYS A 100 -22.33 2.53 11.40
N VAL A 101 -22.17 1.31 11.88
CA VAL A 101 -23.02 0.17 11.49
C VAL A 101 -23.97 -0.20 12.63
N LYS A 102 -25.01 -0.98 12.31
CA LYS A 102 -25.97 -1.48 13.30
C LYS A 102 -25.22 -2.27 14.40
N GLY A 103 -25.60 -2.05 15.65
CA GLY A 103 -24.92 -2.65 16.80
C GLY A 103 -23.82 -1.79 17.44
N GLY A 104 -23.75 -0.49 17.13
CA GLY A 104 -22.87 0.47 17.80
C GLY A 104 -21.40 0.43 17.36
N LYS A 105 -21.04 -0.48 16.46
CA LYS A 105 -19.68 -0.64 15.94
C LYS A 105 -19.38 0.35 14.82
N THR A 106 -18.10 0.67 14.64
CA THR A 106 -17.64 1.51 13.53
C THR A 106 -16.94 0.64 12.49
N GLN A 107 -17.37 0.75 11.24
CA GLN A 107 -16.68 0.15 10.11
C GLN A 107 -15.66 1.14 9.56
N LEU A 108 -14.41 0.70 9.49
CA LEU A 108 -13.30 1.41 8.87
C LEU A 108 -13.11 0.87 7.45
N ASN A 109 -13.22 1.74 6.44
CA ASN A 109 -12.93 1.37 5.06
C ASN A 109 -11.51 1.80 4.71
N LEU A 110 -10.71 0.84 4.28
CA LEU A 110 -9.29 0.97 4.05
C LEU A 110 -8.95 1.25 2.59
N SER A 111 -7.74 1.76 2.36
CA SER A 111 -7.21 2.11 1.04
C SER A 111 -7.12 0.94 0.06
N ASP A 112 -7.02 -0.30 0.55
CA ASP A 112 -6.98 -1.51 -0.28
C ASP A 112 -8.35 -2.18 -0.45
N GLY A 113 -9.43 -1.46 -0.16
CA GLY A 113 -10.82 -1.92 -0.30
C GLY A 113 -11.29 -2.87 0.79
N ARG A 114 -10.50 -3.10 1.85
CA ARG A 114 -10.92 -3.88 3.02
C ARG A 114 -11.80 -3.07 3.97
N ASN A 115 -12.69 -3.77 4.65
CA ASN A 115 -13.53 -3.21 5.70
C ASN A 115 -13.22 -3.93 7.02
N ILE A 116 -12.88 -3.17 8.05
CA ILE A 116 -12.61 -3.70 9.39
C ILE A 116 -13.60 -3.09 10.38
N LEU A 117 -14.23 -3.94 11.18
CA LEU A 117 -15.04 -3.48 12.31
C LEU A 117 -14.12 -3.22 13.49
N SER A 118 -14.17 -2.00 14.02
CA SER A 118 -13.43 -1.59 15.22
C SER A 118 -14.34 -0.78 16.14
N GLU A 119 -14.08 -0.90 17.43
CA GLU A 119 -14.69 -0.09 18.48
C GLU A 119 -13.77 1.07 18.90
N ASP A 120 -12.53 1.09 18.38
CA ASP A 120 -11.53 2.11 18.67
C ASP A 120 -11.84 3.43 17.95
N ASP A 121 -11.50 4.56 18.58
CA ASP A 121 -11.65 5.88 17.97
C ASP A 121 -10.55 6.17 16.93
N VAL A 122 -10.60 5.48 15.79
CA VAL A 122 -9.71 5.71 14.66
C VAL A 122 -10.21 6.91 13.83
N LYS A 123 -9.27 7.78 13.43
CA LYS A 123 -9.56 8.97 12.63
C LYS A 123 -9.32 8.69 11.15
N VAL A 124 -10.07 9.37 10.30
CA VAL A 124 -9.85 9.34 8.84
C VAL A 124 -8.50 9.98 8.54
N GLY A 125 -7.71 9.33 7.69
CA GLY A 125 -6.34 9.75 7.37
C GLY A 125 -5.26 9.04 8.18
N ASP A 126 -5.59 8.41 9.30
CA ASP A 126 -4.67 7.53 10.02
C ASP A 126 -4.37 6.28 9.19
N SER A 127 -3.21 5.67 9.46
CA SER A 127 -2.84 4.38 8.90
C SER A 127 -2.87 3.29 9.97
N LEU A 128 -3.20 2.07 9.57
CA LEU A 128 -3.22 0.90 10.43
C LEU A 128 -2.19 -0.11 9.93
N LEU A 129 -1.33 -0.58 10.83
CA LEU A 129 -0.48 -1.73 10.60
C LEU A 129 -1.29 -2.99 10.88
N LEU A 130 -1.50 -3.79 9.83
CA LEU A 130 -2.24 -5.04 9.85
C LEU A 130 -1.29 -6.21 9.74
N GLU A 131 -1.60 -7.27 10.47
CA GLU A 131 -1.02 -8.60 10.27
C GLU A 131 -1.74 -9.32 9.11
N LEU A 132 -1.00 -10.05 8.30
CA LEU A 132 -1.47 -10.83 7.17
C LEU A 132 -1.07 -12.30 7.39
N PRO A 133 -1.98 -13.27 7.17
CA PRO A 133 -3.32 -13.12 6.61
C PRO A 133 -4.43 -12.81 7.64
N SER A 134 -4.12 -12.74 8.94
CA SER A 134 -5.09 -12.65 10.05
C SER A 134 -5.95 -11.38 10.04
N GLN A 135 -5.45 -10.29 9.43
CA GLN A 135 -6.07 -8.96 9.38
C GLN A 135 -6.24 -8.29 10.74
N LYS A 136 -5.51 -8.74 11.76
CA LYS A 136 -5.52 -8.10 13.08
C LYS A 136 -4.80 -6.76 13.01
N ILE A 137 -5.36 -5.75 13.68
CA ILE A 137 -4.73 -4.45 13.85
C ILE A 137 -3.62 -4.61 14.89
N VAL A 138 -2.37 -4.45 14.45
CA VAL A 138 -1.18 -4.51 15.31
C VAL A 138 -0.92 -3.15 15.93
N LYS A 139 -0.98 -2.09 15.12
CA LYS A 139 -0.63 -0.73 15.54
C LYS A 139 -1.39 0.30 14.73
N ARG A 140 -1.74 1.41 15.40
CA ARG A 140 -2.26 2.61 14.74
C ARG A 140 -1.14 3.62 14.55
N LEU A 141 -1.04 4.16 13.35
CA LEU A 141 -0.12 5.22 12.95
C LEU A 141 -0.94 6.49 12.73
N GLN A 142 -0.79 7.42 13.67
CA GLN A 142 -1.59 8.64 13.69
C GLN A 142 -1.09 9.64 12.66
N PHE A 143 -2.03 10.29 11.96
CA PHE A 143 -1.75 11.42 11.09
C PHE A 143 -1.54 12.69 11.93
N LYS A 144 -0.32 12.89 12.41
CA LYS A 144 0.08 14.03 13.26
C LYS A 144 1.43 14.62 12.85
N GLU A 145 1.73 15.81 13.37
CA GLU A 145 3.03 16.43 13.20
C GLU A 145 4.16 15.53 13.73
N GLY A 146 5.25 15.46 12.99
CA GLY A 146 6.38 14.55 13.22
C GLY A 146 6.18 13.14 12.64
N ALA A 147 5.01 12.79 12.11
CA ALA A 147 4.78 11.48 11.50
C ALA A 147 5.52 11.32 10.16
N SER A 148 6.02 10.12 9.90
CA SER A 148 6.63 9.73 8.63
C SER A 148 5.54 9.43 7.62
N ILE A 149 5.58 10.13 6.49
CA ILE A 149 4.59 10.02 5.42
C ILE A 149 5.25 9.68 4.09
N VAL A 150 4.45 9.04 3.23
CA VAL A 150 4.76 8.81 1.83
C VAL A 150 3.66 9.42 0.99
N LEU A 151 4.04 10.12 -0.07
CA LEU A 151 3.08 10.68 -0.99
C LEU A 151 2.72 9.67 -2.07
N ILE A 152 1.44 9.39 -2.20
CA ILE A 152 0.90 8.44 -3.18
C ILE A 152 0.52 9.12 -4.50
N GLY A 153 0.31 10.43 -4.49
CA GLY A 153 -0.17 11.17 -5.65
C GLY A 153 0.43 12.56 -5.79
N GLY A 154 0.08 13.22 -6.89
CA GLY A 154 0.57 14.56 -7.24
C GLY A 154 2.01 14.58 -7.75
N LYS A 155 2.59 15.79 -7.82
CA LYS A 155 3.94 16.04 -8.35
C LYS A 155 5.04 15.28 -7.58
N TYR A 156 4.81 15.05 -6.30
CA TYR A 156 5.78 14.46 -5.36
C TYR A 156 5.48 12.99 -5.03
N GLY A 157 4.72 12.28 -5.89
CA GLY A 157 4.42 10.86 -5.68
C GLY A 157 5.68 10.00 -5.57
N GLY A 158 5.76 9.18 -4.52
CA GLY A 158 6.90 8.34 -4.14
C GLY A 158 7.88 9.00 -3.17
N VAL A 159 7.74 10.30 -2.88
CA VAL A 159 8.61 10.99 -1.91
C VAL A 159 8.22 10.57 -0.49
N VAL A 160 9.24 10.31 0.33
CA VAL A 160 9.11 9.97 1.76
C VAL A 160 9.59 11.17 2.55
N GLY A 161 8.83 11.61 3.54
CA GLY A 161 9.20 12.76 4.35
C GLY A 161 8.56 12.75 5.72
N LYS A 162 8.93 13.74 6.53
CA LYS A 162 8.33 13.98 7.85
C LYS A 162 7.34 15.12 7.77
N LEU A 163 6.14 14.87 8.28
CA LEU A 163 5.08 15.86 8.32
C LEU A 163 5.42 16.94 9.34
N THR A 164 5.44 18.20 8.93
CA THR A 164 5.80 19.33 9.80
C THR A 164 4.60 20.08 10.31
N LYS A 165 3.64 20.38 9.43
CA LYS A 165 2.47 21.19 9.76
C LYS A 165 1.24 20.75 8.98
N ILE A 166 0.07 20.82 9.62
CA ILE A 166 -1.23 20.57 8.99
C ILE A 166 -2.01 21.88 8.99
N LEU A 167 -2.41 22.36 7.81
CA LEU A 167 -3.20 23.57 7.60
C LEU A 167 -4.40 23.21 6.73
N ASP A 168 -5.53 22.95 7.39
CA ASP A 168 -6.78 22.52 6.77
C ASP A 168 -6.58 21.33 5.80
N ASP A 169 -6.72 21.57 4.50
CA ASP A 169 -6.56 20.57 3.43
C ASP A 169 -5.12 20.41 2.94
N HIS A 170 -4.23 21.31 3.33
CA HIS A 170 -2.82 21.30 2.95
C HIS A 170 -1.95 20.82 4.10
N ILE A 171 -0.93 20.04 3.73
CA ILE A 171 0.10 19.57 4.64
C ILE A 171 1.45 20.05 4.15
N PHE A 172 2.31 20.36 5.11
CA PHE A 172 3.71 20.67 4.90
C PHE A 172 4.54 19.49 5.37
N PHE A 173 5.54 19.12 4.59
CA PHE A 173 6.46 18.05 4.94
C PHE A 173 7.88 18.39 4.53
N LYS A 174 8.84 17.79 5.24
CA LYS A 174 10.27 17.83 4.93
C LYS A 174 10.68 16.53 4.30
N ASP A 175 11.32 16.58 3.14
CA ASP A 175 12.02 15.42 2.58
C ASP A 175 13.26 15.09 3.41
N GLU A 176 13.90 13.95 3.14
CA GLU A 176 15.16 13.54 3.79
C GLU A 176 16.30 14.55 3.57
N GLU A 177 16.26 15.30 2.47
CA GLU A 177 17.21 16.38 2.17
C GLU A 177 16.91 17.70 2.91
N GLY A 178 15.81 17.75 3.68
CA GLY A 178 15.42 18.92 4.48
C GLY A 178 14.63 19.98 3.72
N ALA A 179 14.38 19.79 2.43
CA ALA A 179 13.52 20.67 1.65
C ALA A 179 12.05 20.58 2.10
N GLU A 180 11.41 21.74 2.28
CA GLU A 180 9.99 21.84 2.65
C GLU A 180 9.10 21.94 1.42
N PHE A 181 8.04 21.13 1.40
CA PHE A 181 7.04 21.13 0.33
C PHE A 181 5.63 21.11 0.90
N SER A 182 4.66 21.53 0.08
CA SER A 182 3.24 21.48 0.42
C SER A 182 2.47 20.57 -0.55
N THR A 183 1.53 19.79 0.00
CA THR A 183 0.63 18.93 -0.78
C THR A 183 -0.75 18.84 -0.12
N LEU A 184 -1.72 18.28 -0.84
CA LEU A 184 -3.03 17.96 -0.27
C LEU A 184 -2.91 16.79 0.72
N LYS A 185 -3.66 16.88 1.81
CA LYS A 185 -3.75 15.84 2.85
C LYS A 185 -4.13 14.46 2.30
N ASP A 186 -4.92 14.42 1.23
CA ASP A 186 -5.36 13.17 0.61
C ASP A 186 -4.21 12.35 0.03
N TYR A 187 -3.16 13.01 -0.47
CA TYR A 187 -2.00 12.33 -1.05
C TYR A 187 -1.05 11.74 -0.01
N ALA A 188 -1.13 12.18 1.24
CA ALA A 188 -0.26 11.64 2.27
C ALA A 188 -0.74 10.30 2.82
N PHE A 189 0.21 9.41 3.01
CA PHE A 189 0.02 8.11 3.61
C PHE A 189 1.00 7.93 4.76
N VAL A 190 0.48 7.76 5.98
CA VAL A 190 1.34 7.59 7.16
C VAL A 190 1.97 6.20 7.12
N VAL A 191 3.29 6.16 7.26
CA VAL A 191 4.05 4.90 7.22
C VAL A 191 4.79 4.63 8.52
N GLY A 192 4.81 5.59 9.44
CA GLY A 192 5.36 5.42 10.77
C GLY A 192 5.19 6.64 11.65
N GLY A 193 5.67 6.53 12.89
CA GLY A 193 5.83 7.67 13.78
C GLY A 193 7.05 8.50 13.36
N GLU A 194 8.13 8.44 14.14
CA GLU A 194 9.36 9.16 13.80
C GLU A 194 10.14 8.53 12.65
N ASN A 195 10.04 7.20 12.51
CA ASN A 195 10.67 6.41 11.46
C ASN A 195 9.62 5.51 10.79
N PRO A 196 9.81 5.14 9.51
CA PRO A 196 8.97 4.17 8.84
C PRO A 196 8.96 2.81 9.54
N GLU A 197 7.76 2.23 9.74
CA GLU A 197 7.59 0.91 10.35
C GLU A 197 7.92 -0.23 9.39
N LEU A 198 7.89 0.04 8.08
CA LEU A 198 8.17 -0.92 7.02
C LEU A 198 9.23 -0.35 6.07
N LYS A 199 9.89 -1.25 5.35
CA LYS A 199 10.84 -0.87 4.29
C LYS A 199 10.10 -0.24 3.11
N ILE A 200 10.44 1.01 2.76
CA ILE A 200 9.72 1.81 1.73
C ILE A 200 10.66 2.43 0.70
N LYS A 201 11.97 2.19 0.78
CA LYS A 201 12.94 2.61 -0.25
C LYS A 201 13.82 1.45 -0.70
N ILE A 202 14.24 1.55 -1.96
CA ILE A 202 15.40 0.83 -2.47
C ILE A 202 16.62 1.65 -2.02
N LYS A 203 17.58 1.00 -1.35
CA LYS A 203 18.90 1.60 -1.08
C LYS A 203 19.64 1.82 -2.39
#